data_AF-A0A1V4Q350-F1
#
_entry.id   AF-A0A1V4Q350-F1
#
_cell.length_a   1.000
_cell.length_b   1.000
_cell.length_c   1.000
_cell.angle_alpha   90.00
_cell.angle_beta   90.00
_cell.angle_gamma   90.00
#
_symmetry.space_group_name_H-M   'P 1'
#
loop_
_entity.id
_entity.type
_entity.pdbx_description
1 polymer ?
#
loop_
_entity_poly.entity_id
_entity_poly.type
_entity_poly.pdbx_seq_one_letter_code
_entity_poly.pdbx_strand_id
1 'polypeptide(L)'
;MRADIIDCVTADVRRPTRRRGTLFTYAELAESLAAGEYDWHLAVRLLRELVLRTQRLTDVVDIDEVHRRPPPTGTRGWDAILGGVAHITGRDRVSDPEILAWCFEPDRFCTDAMFDPFGVPPKYFWTDYLRTPVELQTRNVVLPVGNLEGV
;
A
#
# COMPACT_ATOMS: atom_id res chain seq x y z
N MET A 1 -5.25 -10.86 67.81
CA MET A 1 -5.87 -10.51 66.51
C MET A 1 -4.85 -10.88 65.45
N ARG A 2 -5.00 -11.92 64.58
CA ARG A 2 -6.10 -12.20 63.60
C ARG A 2 -6.44 -10.91 62.81
N ALA A 3 -6.59 -10.79 61.49
CA ALA A 3 -6.58 -11.68 60.30
C ALA A 3 -6.69 -10.74 59.05
N ASP A 4 -6.35 -11.05 57.78
CA ASP A 4 -5.75 -12.24 57.16
C ASP A 4 -5.08 -11.90 55.78
N ILE A 5 -4.68 -12.91 55.00
CA ILE A 5 -4.11 -12.84 53.63
C ILE A 5 -5.13 -12.35 52.56
N ILE A 6 -4.71 -11.48 51.62
CA ILE A 6 -5.19 -11.45 50.22
C ILE A 6 -4.06 -11.03 49.27
N ASP A 7 -3.77 -11.86 48.26
CA ASP A 7 -2.97 -11.51 47.08
C ASP A 7 -3.67 -10.45 46.22
N CYS A 8 -2.93 -9.46 45.72
CA CYS A 8 -3.34 -8.75 44.51
C CYS A 8 -2.17 -8.63 43.54
N VAL A 9 -2.09 -9.64 42.66
CA VAL A 9 -1.24 -9.65 41.48
C VAL A 9 -1.57 -8.42 40.62
N THR A 10 -0.76 -7.37 40.71
CA THR A 10 -0.64 -6.41 39.61
C THR A 10 0.08 -7.14 38.49
N ALA A 11 -0.70 -7.83 37.66
CA ALA A 11 -0.25 -8.31 36.38
C ALA A 11 0.18 -7.08 35.57
N ASP A 12 1.48 -6.79 35.57
CA ASP A 12 2.07 -5.93 34.56
C ASP A 12 1.75 -6.59 33.22
N VAL A 13 0.78 -6.01 32.51
CA VAL A 13 0.33 -6.48 31.21
C VAL A 13 1.45 -6.17 30.23
N ARG A 14 2.47 -7.04 30.25
CA ARG A 14 3.35 -7.29 29.12
C ARG A 14 2.45 -7.63 27.94
N ARG A 15 2.04 -6.59 27.21
CA ARG A 15 1.48 -6.70 25.87
C ARG A 15 2.35 -7.73 25.15
N PRO A 16 1.78 -8.83 24.63
CA PRO A 16 2.59 -9.85 24.00
C PRO A 16 3.42 -9.16 22.94
N THR A 17 4.75 -9.25 23.06
CA THR A 17 5.69 -8.78 22.05
C THR A 17 5.54 -9.68 20.84
N ARG A 18 4.47 -9.41 20.08
CA ARG A 18 4.12 -10.09 18.85
C ARG A 18 5.35 -9.93 17.96
N ARG A 19 5.99 -11.05 17.62
CA ARG A 19 6.83 -11.09 16.42
C ARG A 19 5.89 -10.80 15.26
N ARG A 20 5.69 -9.51 14.96
CA ARG A 20 5.24 -9.07 13.64
C ARG A 20 6.24 -9.72 12.69
N GLY A 21 5.79 -10.72 11.91
CA GLY A 21 6.41 -10.91 10.61
C GLY A 21 6.31 -9.54 9.94
N THR A 22 7.45 -8.99 9.52
CA THR A 22 7.57 -7.58 9.11
C THR A 22 6.42 -7.24 8.20
N LEU A 23 5.57 -6.29 8.65
CA LEU A 23 4.47 -5.78 7.84
C LEU A 23 5.12 -5.24 6.59
N PHE A 24 4.75 -5.76 5.41
CA PHE A 24 5.21 -5.18 4.17
C PHE A 24 4.34 -3.95 3.90
N THR A 25 4.96 -2.80 3.72
CA THR A 25 4.31 -1.47 3.68
C THR A 25 4.49 -0.77 2.34
N TYR A 26 3.70 0.29 2.09
CA TYR A 26 3.95 1.18 0.95
C TYR A 26 5.31 1.89 1.06
N ALA A 27 5.78 2.16 2.27
CA ALA A 27 7.07 2.81 2.52
C ALA A 27 8.26 1.92 2.10
N GLU A 28 8.31 0.67 2.57
CA GLU A 28 9.40 -0.27 2.20
C GLU A 28 9.41 -0.56 0.69
N LEU A 29 8.24 -0.68 0.05
CA LEU A 29 8.17 -0.85 -1.40
C LEU A 29 8.70 0.40 -2.14
N ALA A 30 8.40 1.60 -1.65
CA ALA A 30 8.92 2.83 -2.22
C ALA A 30 10.44 3.00 -2.02
N GLU A 31 10.97 2.57 -0.88
CA GLU A 31 12.41 2.58 -0.59
C GLU A 31 13.19 1.65 -1.53
N SER A 32 12.75 0.40 -1.71
CA SER A 32 13.36 -0.52 -2.68
C SER A 32 13.25 -0.02 -4.12
N LEU A 33 12.14 0.63 -4.49
CA LEU A 33 11.97 1.26 -5.80
C LEU A 33 12.96 2.42 -6.01
N ALA A 34 13.12 3.29 -5.01
CA ALA A 34 14.09 4.39 -5.05
C ALA A 34 15.55 3.91 -5.10
N ALA A 35 15.85 2.78 -4.47
CA ALA A 35 17.14 2.11 -4.52
C ALA A 35 17.41 1.40 -5.87
N GLY A 36 16.39 1.26 -6.74
CA GLY A 36 16.53 0.62 -8.05
C GLY A 36 16.75 -0.90 -7.98
N GLU A 37 16.30 -1.55 -6.90
CA GLU A 37 16.57 -2.97 -6.64
C GLU A 37 15.87 -3.94 -7.61
N TYR A 38 14.81 -3.47 -8.30
CA TYR A 38 13.90 -4.32 -9.05
C TYR A 38 13.59 -3.78 -10.45
N ASP A 39 13.37 -4.69 -11.40
CA ASP A 39 12.67 -4.37 -12.63
C ASP A 39 11.17 -4.10 -12.39
N TRP A 40 10.50 -3.49 -13.36
CA TRP A 40 9.09 -3.11 -13.23
C TRP A 40 8.12 -4.30 -13.11
N HIS A 41 8.44 -5.48 -13.65
CA HIS A 41 7.61 -6.68 -13.49
C HIS A 41 7.70 -7.24 -12.06
N LEU A 42 8.91 -7.25 -11.47
CA LEU A 42 9.10 -7.64 -10.08
C LEU A 42 8.47 -6.62 -9.12
N ALA A 43 8.60 -5.32 -9.39
CA ALA A 43 7.95 -4.27 -8.62
C ALA A 43 6.41 -4.41 -8.61
N VAL A 44 5.77 -4.69 -9.75
CA VAL A 44 4.31 -4.94 -9.80
C VAL A 44 3.94 -6.23 -9.04
N ARG A 45 4.77 -7.28 -9.08
CA ARG A 45 4.54 -8.49 -8.26
C ARG A 45 4.63 -8.22 -6.77
N LEU A 46 5.53 -7.35 -6.33
CA LEU A 46 5.64 -6.92 -4.93
C LEU A 46 4.44 -6.05 -4.54
N LEU A 47 4.03 -5.10 -5.38
CA LEU A 47 2.81 -4.32 -5.18
C LEU A 47 1.56 -5.21 -5.04
N ARG A 48 1.45 -6.26 -5.87
CA ARG A 48 0.38 -7.26 -5.77
C ARG A 48 0.40 -8.00 -4.44
N GLU A 49 1.57 -8.45 -4.00
CA GLU A 49 1.73 -9.10 -2.69
C GLU A 49 1.37 -8.14 -1.54
N LEU A 50 1.74 -6.86 -1.64
CA LEU A 50 1.35 -5.81 -0.71
C LEU A 50 -0.18 -5.65 -0.66
N VAL A 51 -0.87 -5.55 -1.80
CA VAL A 51 -2.34 -5.52 -1.89
C VAL A 51 -2.97 -6.74 -1.22
N LEU A 52 -2.52 -7.95 -1.61
CA LEU A 52 -3.06 -9.22 -1.12
C LEU A 52 -2.80 -9.45 0.37
N ARG A 53 -1.72 -8.90 0.94
CA ARG A 53 -1.50 -8.89 2.40
C ARG A 53 -2.40 -7.86 3.08
N THR A 54 -2.45 -6.65 2.54
CA THR A 54 -3.23 -5.54 3.08
C THR A 54 -4.71 -5.85 3.16
N GLN A 55 -5.27 -6.57 2.17
CA GLN A 55 -6.66 -7.06 2.18
C GLN A 55 -6.95 -8.07 3.31
N ARG A 56 -5.94 -8.82 3.78
CA ARG A 56 -6.07 -9.81 4.86
C ARG A 56 -5.88 -9.22 6.26
N LEU A 57 -5.42 -7.97 6.37
CA LEU A 57 -5.29 -7.28 7.65
C LEU A 57 -6.68 -6.95 8.22
N THR A 58 -6.87 -7.25 9.50
CA THR A 58 -8.09 -6.96 10.27
C THR A 58 -7.85 -6.01 11.45
N ASP A 59 -6.59 -5.81 11.85
CA ASP A 59 -6.20 -4.86 12.89
C ASP A 59 -5.97 -3.49 12.24
N VAL A 60 -6.76 -2.49 12.66
CA VAL A 60 -6.68 -1.12 12.13
C VAL A 60 -5.30 -0.51 12.34
N VAL A 61 -4.58 -0.87 13.42
CA VAL A 61 -3.23 -0.35 13.71
C VAL A 61 -2.22 -0.89 12.70
N ASP A 62 -2.37 -2.15 12.26
CA ASP A 62 -1.51 -2.74 11.22
C ASP A 62 -1.90 -2.18 9.83
N ILE A 63 -3.18 -1.84 9.59
CA ILE A 63 -3.65 -1.18 8.35
C ILE A 63 -3.10 0.24 8.24
N ASP A 64 -3.18 1.04 9.31
CA ASP A 64 -2.67 2.42 9.36
C ASP A 64 -1.16 2.47 9.16
N GLU A 65 -0.42 1.51 9.76
CA GLU A 65 1.03 1.37 9.59
C GLU A 65 1.39 1.15 8.11
N VAL A 66 0.67 0.26 7.41
CA VAL A 66 0.88 -0.01 5.99
C VAL A 66 0.64 1.22 5.11
N HIS A 67 -0.40 2.02 5.42
CA HIS A 67 -0.81 3.19 4.63
C HIS A 67 -0.11 4.50 5.00
N ARG A 68 0.88 4.48 5.91
CA ARG A 68 1.71 5.67 6.17
C ARG A 68 2.37 6.17 4.89
N ARG A 69 2.51 7.50 4.80
CA ARG A 69 3.12 8.19 3.66
C ARG A 69 4.49 7.59 3.30
N PRO A 70 4.66 7.04 2.09
CA PRO A 70 5.94 6.54 1.62
C PRO A 70 6.87 7.72 1.23
N PRO A 71 8.20 7.51 1.28
CA PRO A 71 9.14 8.41 0.60
C PRO A 71 8.89 8.41 -0.92
N PRO A 72 9.36 9.44 -1.65
CA PRO A 72 9.25 9.47 -3.11
C PRO A 72 10.11 8.37 -3.75
N THR A 73 9.58 7.68 -4.74
CA THR A 73 10.31 6.62 -5.48
C THR A 73 11.36 7.17 -6.44
N GLY A 74 11.37 8.49 -6.69
CA GLY A 74 12.13 9.12 -7.76
C GLY A 74 11.51 8.94 -9.15
N THR A 75 10.48 8.10 -9.30
CA THR A 75 9.75 7.90 -10.56
C THR A 75 8.27 8.27 -10.37
N ARG A 76 7.86 9.42 -10.90
CA ARG A 76 6.49 9.96 -10.76
C ARG A 76 5.38 8.95 -11.12
N GLY A 77 5.63 8.09 -12.11
CA GLY A 77 4.74 6.99 -12.49
C GLY A 77 4.51 5.96 -11.39
N TRP A 78 5.57 5.59 -10.67
CA TRP A 78 5.49 4.71 -9.50
C TRP A 78 4.86 5.42 -8.31
N ASP A 79 5.21 6.68 -8.03
CA ASP A 79 4.57 7.48 -7.00
C ASP A 79 3.04 7.61 -7.23
N ALA A 80 2.61 7.74 -8.50
CA ALA A 80 1.21 7.71 -8.91
C ALA A 80 0.55 6.33 -8.74
N ILE A 81 1.24 5.24 -9.09
CA ILE A 81 0.77 3.87 -8.83
C ILE A 81 0.54 3.66 -7.33
N LEU A 82 1.53 3.98 -6.48
CA LEU A 82 1.43 3.76 -5.04
C LEU A 82 0.28 4.58 -4.43
N GLY A 83 0.12 5.85 -4.80
CA GLY A 83 -1.00 6.68 -4.33
C GLY A 83 -2.37 6.18 -4.79
N GLY A 84 -2.47 5.65 -6.02
CA GLY A 84 -3.72 5.06 -6.52
C GLY A 84 -4.08 3.76 -5.82
N VAL A 85 -3.12 2.85 -5.64
CA VAL A 85 -3.36 1.54 -5.01
C VAL A 85 -3.54 1.67 -3.49
N ALA A 86 -2.82 2.55 -2.81
CA ALA A 86 -3.05 2.85 -1.40
C ALA A 86 -4.46 3.41 -1.14
N HIS A 87 -4.96 4.27 -2.03
CA HIS A 87 -6.35 4.73 -1.97
C HIS A 87 -7.36 3.58 -2.15
N ILE A 88 -7.10 2.62 -3.06
CA ILE A 88 -7.95 1.41 -3.21
C ILE A 88 -7.92 0.54 -1.95
N THR A 89 -6.74 0.28 -1.36
CA THR A 89 -6.61 -0.67 -0.25
C THR A 89 -6.96 -0.10 1.12
N GLY A 90 -6.94 1.22 1.27
CA GLY A 90 -7.13 1.93 2.54
C GLY A 90 -8.48 2.63 2.69
N ARG A 91 -9.21 2.91 1.59
CA ARG A 91 -10.56 3.51 1.65
C ARG A 91 -11.46 2.67 2.58
N ASP A 92 -12.14 3.36 3.49
CA ASP A 92 -13.04 2.77 4.50
C ASP A 92 -12.37 1.73 5.43
N ARG A 93 -11.03 1.73 5.54
CA ARG A 93 -10.25 0.75 6.32
C ARG A 93 -9.19 1.33 7.25
N VAL A 94 -8.63 2.50 6.94
CA VAL A 94 -7.77 3.28 7.87
C VAL A 94 -8.59 3.87 9.02
N SER A 95 -7.98 4.16 10.16
CA SER A 95 -8.66 4.78 11.31
C SER A 95 -9.04 6.25 11.08
N ASP A 96 -8.26 6.96 10.26
CA ASP A 96 -8.42 8.38 9.94
C ASP A 96 -8.20 8.60 8.43
N PRO A 97 -9.14 9.19 7.68
CA PRO A 97 -8.97 9.53 6.27
C PRO A 97 -7.72 10.37 5.97
N GLU A 98 -7.23 11.18 6.91
CA GLU A 98 -6.01 11.99 6.75
C GLU A 98 -4.75 11.12 6.55
N ILE A 99 -4.76 9.84 6.98
CA ILE A 99 -3.70 8.88 6.68
C ILE A 99 -3.53 8.69 5.16
N LEU A 100 -4.60 8.84 4.39
CA LEU A 100 -4.59 8.74 2.92
C LEU A 100 -4.43 10.10 2.22
N ALA A 101 -4.30 11.23 2.95
CA ALA A 101 -4.17 12.56 2.34
C ALA A 101 -3.00 12.63 1.34
N TRP A 102 -1.89 11.94 1.64
CA TRP A 102 -0.73 11.85 0.74
C TRP A 102 -1.04 11.23 -0.62
N CYS A 103 -2.07 10.38 -0.72
CA CYS A 103 -2.47 9.76 -1.99
C CYS A 103 -2.95 10.79 -3.02
N PHE A 104 -3.36 11.98 -2.57
CA PHE A 104 -3.94 13.06 -3.39
C PHE A 104 -2.98 14.23 -3.64
N GLU A 105 -1.71 14.11 -3.22
CA GLU A 105 -0.69 15.12 -3.49
C GLU A 105 -0.37 15.23 -4.99
N PRO A 106 -0.03 16.43 -5.54
CA PRO A 106 0.19 16.62 -6.98
C PRO A 106 1.36 15.84 -7.60
N ASP A 107 2.25 15.29 -6.78
CA ASP A 107 3.33 14.38 -7.20
C ASP A 107 2.84 12.93 -7.40
N ARG A 108 1.65 12.56 -6.88
CA ARG A 108 0.97 11.27 -7.09
C ARG A 108 0.10 11.20 -8.35
N PHE A 109 0.30 12.13 -9.29
CA PHE A 109 -0.40 12.19 -10.58
C PHE A 109 0.61 12.42 -11.71
N CYS A 110 0.43 11.72 -12.83
CA CYS A 110 1.24 11.93 -14.04
C CYS A 110 0.63 13.05 -14.90
N THR A 111 1.19 14.26 -14.81
CA THR A 111 0.64 15.45 -15.49
C THR A 111 0.90 15.49 -17.00
N ASP A 112 2.01 14.89 -17.46
CA ASP A 112 2.59 15.23 -18.77
C ASP A 112 2.33 14.15 -19.81
N ALA A 113 2.59 12.89 -19.45
CA ALA A 113 2.36 11.71 -20.27
C ALA A 113 1.77 10.59 -19.42
N MET A 114 0.96 9.73 -20.04
CA MET A 114 0.39 8.55 -19.37
C MET A 114 1.50 7.57 -19.00
N PHE A 115 1.54 7.11 -17.76
CA PHE A 115 2.53 6.14 -17.31
C PHE A 115 2.05 4.71 -17.52
N ASP A 116 2.88 3.93 -18.20
CA ASP A 116 2.65 2.52 -18.50
C ASP A 116 3.94 1.75 -18.16
N PRO A 117 3.97 0.97 -17.07
CA PRO A 117 5.16 0.24 -16.63
C PRO A 117 5.48 -0.99 -17.48
N PHE A 118 4.70 -1.30 -18.53
CA PHE A 118 4.92 -2.45 -19.40
C PHE A 118 5.01 -2.12 -20.90
N GLY A 119 4.65 -0.89 -21.30
CA GLY A 119 4.65 -0.47 -22.69
C GLY A 119 3.64 -1.26 -23.52
N VAL A 120 2.38 -1.29 -23.07
CA VAL A 120 1.27 -2.02 -23.68
C VAL A 120 1.18 -1.68 -25.18
N PRO A 121 1.23 -2.69 -26.07
CA PRO A 121 1.13 -2.45 -27.50
C PRO A 121 -0.16 -1.69 -27.88
N PRO A 122 -0.14 -0.75 -28.85
CA PRO A 122 -1.30 0.09 -29.16
C PRO A 122 -2.60 -0.67 -29.47
N LYS A 123 -2.51 -1.90 -29.97
CA LYS A 123 -3.64 -2.81 -30.22
C LYS A 123 -4.36 -3.33 -28.96
N TYR A 124 -3.72 -3.25 -27.79
CA TYR A 124 -4.27 -3.70 -26.50
C TYR A 124 -4.50 -2.56 -25.51
N PHE A 125 -3.90 -1.38 -25.76
CA PHE A 125 -3.98 -0.20 -24.89
C PHE A 125 -5.39 0.09 -24.36
N TRP A 126 -6.41 0.17 -25.23
CA TRP A 126 -7.78 0.45 -24.79
C TRP A 126 -8.38 -0.64 -23.90
N THR A 127 -8.07 -1.91 -24.16
CA THR A 127 -8.52 -3.04 -23.34
C THR A 127 -7.91 -2.97 -21.94
N ASP A 128 -6.63 -2.63 -21.86
CA ASP A 128 -5.89 -2.57 -20.59
C ASP A 128 -6.21 -1.29 -19.80
N TYR A 129 -6.41 -0.16 -20.50
CA TYR A 129 -6.93 1.08 -19.91
C TYR A 129 -8.33 0.86 -19.31
N LEU A 130 -9.27 0.25 -20.04
CA LEU A 130 -10.62 -0.04 -19.53
C LEU A 130 -10.64 -1.04 -18.36
N ARG A 131 -9.59 -1.86 -18.21
CA ARG A 131 -9.39 -2.78 -17.07
C ARG A 131 -8.58 -2.17 -15.93
N THR A 132 -8.05 -0.97 -16.09
CA THR A 132 -7.30 -0.26 -15.04
C THR A 132 -8.28 0.37 -14.06
N PRO A 133 -8.12 0.21 -12.73
CA PRO A 133 -8.96 0.85 -11.72
C PRO A 133 -9.06 2.38 -11.90
N VAL A 134 -10.20 2.97 -11.54
CA VAL A 134 -10.45 4.41 -11.75
C VAL A 134 -9.47 5.29 -10.96
N GLU A 135 -9.00 4.83 -9.80
CA GLU A 135 -7.97 5.47 -8.98
C GLU A 135 -6.61 5.56 -9.69
N LEU A 136 -6.35 4.69 -10.67
CA LEU A 136 -5.14 4.71 -11.49
C LEU A 136 -5.37 5.45 -12.82
N GLN A 137 -6.55 5.30 -13.45
CA GLN A 137 -6.93 6.11 -14.61
C GLN A 137 -6.89 7.62 -14.30
N THR A 138 -7.45 8.03 -13.15
CA THR A 138 -7.44 9.43 -12.68
C THR A 138 -6.05 9.97 -12.36
N ARG A 139 -5.07 9.09 -12.17
CA ARG A 139 -3.64 9.42 -11.99
C ARG A 139 -2.83 9.35 -13.29
N ASN A 140 -3.52 9.13 -14.42
CA ASN A 140 -2.95 8.99 -15.76
C ASN A 140 -1.95 7.83 -15.84
N VAL A 141 -2.36 6.66 -15.33
CA VAL A 141 -1.62 5.40 -15.29
C VAL A 141 -2.41 4.30 -16.01
N VAL A 142 -1.72 3.39 -16.72
CA VAL A 142 -2.26 2.11 -17.19
C VAL A 142 -1.70 0.97 -16.34
N LEU A 143 -2.57 0.28 -15.60
CA LEU A 143 -2.24 -0.94 -14.87
C LEU A 143 -3.52 -1.76 -14.64
N PRO A 144 -3.82 -2.74 -15.51
CA PRO A 144 -5.03 -3.57 -15.40
C PRO A 144 -5.18 -4.25 -14.03
N VAL A 145 -6.40 -4.32 -13.51
CA VAL A 145 -6.72 -4.83 -12.17
C VAL A 145 -6.19 -6.24 -11.88
N GLY A 146 -6.09 -7.11 -12.90
CA GLY A 146 -5.49 -8.45 -12.78
C GLY A 146 -4.02 -8.45 -12.34
N ASN A 147 -3.31 -7.33 -12.48
CA ASN A 147 -1.97 -7.15 -11.91
C ASN A 147 -1.98 -6.98 -10.38
N LEU A 148 -3.10 -6.54 -9.80
CA LEU A 148 -3.26 -6.28 -8.36
C LEU A 148 -3.98 -7.42 -7.62
N GLU A 149 -4.87 -8.14 -8.30
CA GLU A 149 -5.64 -9.25 -7.70
C GLU A 149 -4.94 -10.62 -7.83
N GLY A 150 -4.15 -10.81 -8.90
CA GLY A 150 -3.63 -12.12 -9.26
C GLY A 150 -4.63 -12.94 -10.09
N VAL A 151 -4.10 -13.95 -10.80
CA VAL A 151 -4.83 -14.88 -11.67
C VAL A 151 -4.66 -16.29 -11.13
#